data_AF-A0A1X7LSE7-F1
#
_entry.id   AF-A0A1X7LSE7-F1
#
_cell.length_a   1.000
_cell.length_b   1.000
_cell.length_c   1.000
_cell.angle_alpha   90.00
_cell.angle_beta   90.00
_cell.angle_gamma   90.00
#
_symmetry.space_group_name_H-M   'P 1'
#
loop_
_entity.id
_entity.type
_entity.pdbx_description
1 polymer ?
#
loop_
_entity_poly.entity_id
_entity_poly.type
_entity_poly.pdbx_seq_one_letter_code
_entity_poly.pdbx_strand_id
1 'polypeptide(L)'
;MTSYNEKKKMKSWCNALVAALALSACLCGSAHACRFLENVELRLPFNTTALSREDRRVIANAVSRAKRWPDVQIQAIVIAGAYIGERDLDDLQERRGENVQAYLRKLGIKSKNIYIEPKTLTDVFAHKLSDGTIRVQQIEIELSPICKEGSCEWMCDDPRLWPPGTPIDP
;
A
#
# COMPACT_ATOMS: atom_id res chain seq x y z
N MET A 1 33.51 -19.42 58.95
CA MET A 1 32.74 -18.27 58.41
C MET A 1 33.03 -17.99 56.93
N THR A 2 33.46 -18.99 56.16
CA THR A 2 33.91 -18.85 54.75
C THR A 2 32.97 -19.54 53.75
N SER A 3 32.26 -20.61 54.15
CA SER A 3 31.38 -21.38 53.25
C SER A 3 30.07 -20.66 52.84
N TYR A 4 29.59 -19.70 53.64
CA TYR A 4 28.32 -19.01 53.39
C TYR A 4 28.43 -17.92 52.30
N ASN A 5 29.60 -17.29 52.15
CA ASN A 5 29.82 -16.20 51.20
C ASN A 5 30.00 -16.70 49.75
N GLU A 6 30.58 -17.88 49.54
CA GLU A 6 30.76 -18.46 48.19
C GLU A 6 29.43 -18.91 47.56
N LYS A 7 28.54 -19.51 48.35
CA LYS A 7 27.22 -19.96 47.86
C LYS A 7 26.32 -18.80 47.43
N LYS A 8 26.48 -17.62 48.07
CA LYS A 8 25.72 -16.41 47.74
C LYS A 8 26.23 -15.74 46.47
N LYS A 9 27.56 -15.70 46.28
CA LYS A 9 28.20 -15.26 45.01
C LYS A 9 27.80 -16.15 43.84
N MET A 10 27.82 -17.47 44.02
CA MET A 10 27.50 -18.43 42.96
C MET A 10 26.02 -18.40 42.52
N LYS A 11 25.08 -18.21 43.45
CA LYS A 11 23.66 -17.96 43.13
C LYS A 11 23.44 -16.61 42.43
N SER A 12 24.16 -15.57 42.85
CA SER A 12 24.09 -14.25 42.22
C SER A 12 24.61 -14.28 40.77
N TRP A 13 25.64 -15.10 40.50
CA TRP A 13 26.23 -15.23 39.17
C TRP A 13 25.34 -16.08 38.24
N CYS A 14 24.70 -17.14 38.73
CA CYS A 14 23.71 -17.90 37.95
C CYS A 14 22.48 -17.06 37.56
N ASN A 15 21.97 -16.22 38.47
CA ASN A 15 20.81 -15.39 38.17
C ASN A 15 21.11 -14.28 37.15
N ALA A 16 22.34 -13.73 37.16
CA ALA A 16 22.77 -12.74 36.19
C ALA A 16 22.97 -13.34 34.77
N LEU A 17 23.50 -14.57 34.68
CA LEU A 17 23.67 -15.29 33.42
C LEU A 17 22.33 -15.68 32.77
N VAL A 18 21.34 -16.11 33.56
CA VAL A 18 20.00 -16.46 33.06
C VAL A 18 19.24 -15.22 32.59
N ALA A 19 19.37 -14.09 33.29
CA ALA A 19 18.75 -12.83 32.88
C ALA A 19 19.38 -12.27 31.58
N ALA A 20 20.70 -12.40 31.39
CA ALA A 20 21.37 -11.95 30.17
C ALA A 20 21.02 -12.81 28.94
N LEU A 21 20.84 -14.13 29.11
CA LEU A 21 20.42 -15.03 28.02
C LEU A 21 18.95 -14.82 27.60
N ALA A 22 18.06 -14.51 28.55
CA ALA A 22 16.66 -14.21 28.25
C ALA A 22 16.47 -12.88 27.49
N LEU A 23 17.34 -11.89 27.72
CA LEU A 23 17.33 -10.61 26.99
C LEU A 23 17.87 -10.74 25.56
N SER A 24 18.80 -11.67 25.30
CA SER A 24 19.38 -11.90 23.97
C SER A 24 18.41 -12.60 23.00
N ALA A 25 17.53 -13.47 23.51
CA ALA A 25 16.59 -14.22 22.68
C ALA A 25 15.48 -13.36 22.05
N CYS A 26 15.21 -12.16 22.58
CA CYS A 26 14.18 -11.25 22.07
C CYS A 26 14.66 -10.32 20.95
N LEU A 27 15.95 -10.34 20.57
CA LEU A 27 16.52 -9.43 19.57
C LEU A 27 16.58 -10.02 18.15
N CYS A 28 16.23 -11.29 17.95
CA CYS A 28 16.33 -11.96 16.64
C CYS A 28 15.02 -12.00 15.82
N GLY A 29 13.95 -11.36 16.30
CA GLY A 29 12.73 -11.21 15.52
C GLY A 29 12.80 -10.00 14.61
N SER A 30 13.45 -10.10 13.45
CA SER A 30 13.31 -9.10 12.40
C SER A 30 11.85 -9.10 11.93
N ALA A 31 11.01 -8.23 12.49
CA ALA A 31 9.64 -8.04 12.04
C ALA A 31 9.68 -7.44 10.63
N HIS A 32 9.71 -8.29 9.60
CA HIS A 32 9.62 -7.89 8.21
C HIS A 32 8.17 -7.49 7.94
N ALA A 33 7.86 -6.21 8.12
CA ALA A 33 6.58 -5.64 7.73
C ALA A 33 6.50 -5.55 6.20
N CYS A 34 6.09 -6.64 5.58
CA CYS A 34 5.90 -6.74 4.15
C CYS A 34 4.45 -6.35 3.81
N ARG A 35 4.29 -5.30 3.00
CA ARG A 35 2.99 -4.73 2.61
C ARG A 35 2.85 -4.76 1.09
N PHE A 36 1.76 -5.35 0.62
CA PHE A 36 1.40 -5.38 -0.80
C PHE A 36 0.33 -4.33 -1.07
N LEU A 37 0.76 -3.17 -1.56
CA LEU A 37 -0.11 -2.09 -1.96
C LEU A 37 0.56 -1.29 -3.07
N GLU A 38 -0.18 -1.02 -4.13
CA GLU A 38 0.25 -0.10 -5.19
C GLU A 38 -0.78 1.01 -5.30
N ASN A 39 -0.33 2.26 -5.10
CA ASN A 39 -1.20 3.43 -5.15
C ASN A 39 -0.88 4.29 -6.38
N VAL A 40 -1.92 4.86 -6.97
CA VAL A 40 -1.81 5.80 -8.09
C VAL A 40 -2.68 7.00 -7.79
N GLU A 41 -2.07 8.18 -7.75
CA GLU A 41 -2.77 9.47 -7.60
C GLU A 41 -2.65 10.24 -8.91
N LEU A 42 -3.79 10.64 -9.49
CA LEU A 42 -3.84 11.38 -10.75
C LEU A 42 -4.49 12.75 -10.55
N ARG A 43 -3.97 13.70 -11.32
CA ARG A 43 -4.50 15.05 -11.42
C ARG A 43 -5.12 15.23 -12.79
N LEU A 44 -6.45 15.30 -12.81
CA LEU A 44 -7.19 15.59 -14.01
C LEU A 44 -7.41 17.11 -14.13
N PRO A 45 -7.45 17.66 -15.36
CA PRO A 45 -8.00 18.99 -15.56
C PRO A 45 -9.44 19.07 -15.04
N PHE A 46 -9.82 20.20 -14.46
CA PHE A 46 -11.17 20.38 -13.93
C PHE A 46 -12.25 20.19 -15.01
N ASN A 47 -13.38 19.59 -14.62
CA ASN A 47 -14.52 19.21 -15.46
C ASN A 47 -14.21 18.19 -16.55
N THR A 48 -13.08 17.47 -16.47
CA THR A 48 -12.72 16.42 -17.43
C THR A 48 -12.82 15.04 -16.83
N THR A 49 -13.12 14.05 -17.66
CA THR A 49 -13.23 12.63 -17.28
C THR A 49 -12.16 11.77 -17.96
N ALA A 50 -11.48 12.30 -18.97
CA ALA A 50 -10.60 11.54 -19.83
C ALA A 50 -9.22 11.32 -19.20
N LEU A 51 -8.78 10.05 -19.17
CA LEU A 51 -7.40 9.70 -18.84
C LEU A 51 -6.47 10.06 -19.99
N SER A 52 -5.48 10.92 -19.72
CA SER A 52 -4.42 11.25 -20.67
C SER A 52 -3.53 10.03 -20.97
N ARG A 53 -2.67 10.14 -21.98
CA ARG A 53 -1.68 9.10 -22.27
C ARG A 53 -0.76 8.83 -21.08
N GLU A 54 -0.41 9.89 -20.36
CA GLU A 54 0.49 9.80 -19.21
C GLU A 54 -0.20 9.13 -18.02
N ASP A 55 -1.45 9.50 -17.73
CA ASP A 55 -2.27 8.86 -16.70
C ASP A 55 -2.38 7.35 -16.95
N ARG A 56 -2.71 6.98 -18.20
CA ARG A 56 -2.80 5.57 -18.64
C ARG A 56 -1.49 4.82 -18.45
N ARG A 57 -0.35 5.47 -18.67
CA ARG A 57 0.99 4.89 -18.49
C ARG A 57 1.28 4.65 -17.01
N VAL A 58 0.98 5.60 -16.14
CA VAL A 58 1.16 5.47 -14.69
C VAL A 58 0.30 4.33 -14.14
N ILE A 59 -0.98 4.28 -14.50
CA ILE A 59 -1.88 3.18 -14.10
C ILE A 59 -1.36 1.83 -14.60
N ALA A 60 -0.96 1.74 -15.87
CA ALA A 60 -0.45 0.49 -16.45
C ALA A 60 0.81 -0.02 -15.74
N ASN A 61 1.71 0.89 -15.34
CA ASN A 61 2.90 0.54 -14.57
C ASN A 61 2.54 -0.03 -13.19
N ALA A 62 1.60 0.60 -12.48
CA ALA A 62 1.13 0.10 -11.18
C ALA A 62 0.49 -1.28 -11.30
N VAL A 63 -0.40 -1.48 -12.30
CA VAL A 63 -1.00 -2.78 -12.58
C VAL A 63 0.06 -3.83 -12.95
N SER A 64 1.10 -3.44 -13.71
CA SER A 64 2.20 -4.34 -14.04
C SER A 64 2.99 -4.78 -12.80
N ARG A 65 3.19 -3.89 -11.81
CA ARG A 65 3.83 -4.26 -10.55
C ARG A 65 2.94 -5.16 -9.70
N ALA A 66 1.64 -4.83 -9.59
CA ALA A 66 0.65 -5.64 -8.90
C ALA A 66 0.51 -7.05 -9.49
N LYS A 67 0.65 -7.20 -10.83
CA LYS A 67 0.63 -8.51 -11.49
C LYS A 67 1.82 -9.41 -11.17
N ARG A 68 2.87 -8.89 -10.52
CA ARG A 68 3.97 -9.75 -10.01
C ARG A 68 3.57 -10.50 -8.74
N TRP A 69 2.50 -10.09 -8.07
CA TRP A 69 1.98 -10.81 -6.91
C TRP A 69 1.61 -12.25 -7.31
N PRO A 70 2.27 -13.24 -6.72
CA PRO A 70 2.05 -14.63 -7.07
C PRO A 70 0.64 -15.08 -6.68
N ASP A 71 0.03 -15.95 -7.49
CA ASP A 71 -1.12 -16.80 -7.13
C ASP A 71 -2.33 -16.11 -6.45
N VAL A 72 -2.50 -14.80 -6.70
CA VAL A 72 -3.59 -13.96 -6.18
C VAL A 72 -4.30 -13.20 -7.31
N GLN A 73 -5.54 -12.84 -7.05
CA GLN A 73 -6.25 -11.86 -7.88
C GLN A 73 -5.99 -10.46 -7.33
N ILE A 74 -6.04 -9.45 -8.21
CA ILE A 74 -5.92 -8.05 -7.82
C ILE A 74 -7.32 -7.49 -7.53
N GLN A 75 -7.46 -6.82 -6.40
CA GLN A 75 -8.54 -5.89 -6.09
C GLN A 75 -8.08 -4.48 -6.45
N ALA A 76 -9.02 -3.68 -6.98
CA ALA A 76 -8.81 -2.27 -7.20
C ALA A 76 -9.90 -1.46 -6.49
N ILE A 77 -9.51 -0.51 -5.66
CA ILE A 77 -10.40 0.53 -5.13
C ILE A 77 -10.08 1.80 -5.90
N VAL A 78 -11.08 2.38 -6.54
CA VAL A 78 -10.97 3.59 -7.36
C VAL A 78 -11.74 4.69 -6.66
N ILE A 79 -11.03 5.59 -5.99
CA ILE A 79 -11.62 6.80 -5.44
C ILE A 79 -11.74 7.81 -6.57
N ALA A 80 -12.97 8.03 -7.03
CA ALA A 80 -13.31 8.93 -8.12
C ALA A 80 -13.78 10.27 -7.56
N GLY A 81 -12.86 11.23 -7.54
CA GLY A 81 -13.07 12.54 -6.96
C GLY A 81 -13.69 13.55 -7.91
N ALA A 82 -14.48 14.49 -7.36
CA ALA A 82 -14.76 15.78 -7.98
C ALA A 82 -14.59 16.90 -6.96
N TYR A 83 -13.81 17.93 -7.32
CA TYR A 83 -13.60 19.09 -6.48
C TYR A 83 -14.85 19.96 -6.42
N ILE A 84 -15.15 20.53 -5.26
CA ILE A 84 -16.40 21.28 -5.02
C ILE A 84 -16.62 22.48 -5.95
N GLY A 85 -15.56 22.99 -6.58
CA GLY A 85 -15.63 24.03 -7.61
C GLY A 85 -15.87 23.53 -9.04
N GLU A 86 -15.98 22.22 -9.26
CA GLU A 86 -16.33 21.62 -10.55
C GLU A 86 -17.87 21.59 -10.74
N ARG A 87 -18.29 21.34 -11.98
CA ARG A 87 -19.71 21.22 -12.35
C ARG A 87 -20.15 19.77 -12.28
N ASP A 88 -21.45 19.58 -12.00
CA ASP A 88 -22.14 18.29 -12.08
C ASP A 88 -21.40 17.18 -11.31
N LEU A 89 -21.08 17.45 -10.04
CA LEU A 89 -20.15 16.65 -9.23
C LEU A 89 -20.44 15.15 -9.28
N ASP A 90 -21.70 14.76 -9.12
CA ASP A 90 -22.11 13.34 -9.08
C ASP A 90 -21.86 12.65 -10.43
N ASP A 91 -22.29 13.26 -11.54
CA ASP A 91 -22.04 12.74 -12.90
C ASP A 91 -20.54 12.71 -13.23
N LEU A 92 -19.79 13.72 -12.74
CA LEU A 92 -18.35 13.79 -12.96
C LEU A 92 -17.60 12.67 -12.23
N GLN A 93 -17.97 12.39 -10.97
CA GLN A 93 -17.40 11.31 -10.17
C GLN A 93 -17.72 9.95 -10.80
N GLU A 94 -18.98 9.73 -11.20
CA GLU A 94 -19.43 8.51 -11.87
C GLU A 94 -18.62 8.26 -13.14
N ARG A 95 -18.61 9.21 -14.08
CA ARG A 95 -17.90 9.05 -15.37
C ARG A 95 -16.40 8.90 -15.22
N ARG A 96 -15.78 9.55 -14.23
CA ARG A 96 -14.36 9.36 -13.90
C ARG A 96 -14.12 7.93 -13.44
N GLY A 97 -14.94 7.43 -12.51
CA GLY A 97 -14.88 6.05 -12.03
C GLY A 97 -15.05 5.04 -13.16
N GLU A 98 -16.05 5.22 -14.03
CA GLU A 98 -16.30 4.36 -15.19
C GLU A 98 -15.12 4.32 -16.16
N ASN A 99 -14.52 5.48 -16.46
CA ASN A 99 -13.37 5.57 -17.36
C ASN A 99 -12.15 4.81 -16.80
N VAL A 100 -11.88 4.94 -15.50
CA VAL A 100 -10.80 4.20 -14.83
C VAL A 100 -11.13 2.71 -14.80
N GLN A 101 -12.35 2.32 -14.42
CA GLN A 101 -12.79 0.92 -14.40
C GLN A 101 -12.66 0.27 -15.78
N ALA A 102 -13.11 0.93 -16.84
CA ALA A 102 -12.97 0.46 -18.21
C ALA A 102 -11.51 0.25 -18.60
N TYR A 103 -10.60 1.12 -18.15
CA TYR A 103 -9.18 0.98 -18.42
C TYR A 103 -8.53 -0.15 -17.60
N LEU A 104 -8.83 -0.28 -16.31
CA LEU A 104 -8.36 -1.39 -15.46
C LEU A 104 -8.84 -2.75 -15.99
N ARG A 105 -10.07 -2.83 -16.51
CA ARG A 105 -10.58 -4.02 -17.20
C ARG A 105 -9.76 -4.38 -18.44
N LYS A 106 -9.38 -3.41 -19.27
CA LYS A 106 -8.49 -3.63 -20.43
C LYS A 106 -7.11 -4.13 -20.01
N LEU A 107 -6.65 -3.72 -18.83
CA LEU A 107 -5.40 -4.21 -18.24
C LEU A 107 -5.55 -5.59 -17.58
N GLY A 108 -6.74 -6.19 -17.57
CA GLY A 108 -6.97 -7.57 -17.11
C GLY A 108 -7.43 -7.71 -15.65
N ILE A 109 -7.77 -6.61 -14.96
CA ILE A 109 -8.45 -6.70 -13.66
C ILE A 109 -9.92 -7.08 -13.90
N LYS A 110 -10.41 -8.09 -13.18
CA LYS A 110 -11.79 -8.56 -13.32
C LYS A 110 -12.75 -7.52 -12.76
N SER A 111 -13.85 -7.23 -13.46
CA SER A 111 -14.84 -6.22 -13.04
C SER A 111 -15.34 -6.42 -11.61
N LYS A 112 -15.56 -7.67 -11.20
CA LYS A 112 -16.03 -8.02 -9.84
C LYS A 112 -15.04 -7.68 -8.71
N ASN A 113 -13.80 -7.35 -9.05
CA ASN A 113 -12.76 -6.96 -8.11
C ASN A 113 -12.45 -5.45 -8.17
N ILE A 114 -13.21 -4.66 -8.92
CA ILE A 114 -13.03 -3.21 -9.03
C ILE A 114 -14.19 -2.54 -8.30
N TYR A 115 -13.85 -1.74 -7.29
CA TYR A 115 -14.79 -0.97 -6.50
C TYR A 115 -14.58 0.52 -6.81
N ILE A 116 -15.66 1.24 -7.05
CA ILE A 116 -15.63 2.68 -7.33
C ILE A 116 -16.21 3.39 -6.11
N GLU A 117 -15.45 4.33 -5.58
CA GLU A 117 -15.84 5.17 -4.45
C GLU A 117 -15.92 6.63 -4.91
N PRO A 118 -17.11 7.15 -5.21
CA PRO A 118 -17.27 8.56 -5.54
C PRO A 118 -16.94 9.44 -4.33
N LYS A 119 -16.23 10.55 -4.55
CA LYS A 119 -15.80 11.44 -3.46
C LYS A 119 -15.86 12.92 -3.82
N THR A 120 -16.63 13.69 -3.07
CA THR A 120 -16.57 15.15 -3.16
C THR A 120 -15.32 15.67 -2.44
N LEU A 121 -14.43 16.30 -3.19
CA LEU A 121 -13.18 16.85 -2.70
C LEU A 121 -13.40 18.32 -2.33
N THR A 122 -13.42 18.60 -1.03
CA THR A 122 -13.49 19.96 -0.50
C THR A 122 -12.08 20.58 -0.44
N ASP A 123 -11.99 21.82 0.05
CA ASP A 123 -10.73 22.55 0.18
C ASP A 123 -9.68 21.84 1.05
N VAL A 124 -10.06 20.91 1.91
CA VAL A 124 -9.10 20.14 2.74
C VAL A 124 -8.26 19.17 1.89
N PHE A 125 -8.73 18.80 0.70
CA PHE A 125 -8.02 17.94 -0.24
C PHE A 125 -7.27 18.75 -1.32
N ALA A 126 -7.32 20.08 -1.23
CA ALA A 126 -6.78 20.98 -2.23
C ALA A 126 -5.52 21.68 -1.73
N HIS A 127 -4.46 21.65 -2.55
CA HIS A 127 -3.28 22.48 -2.34
C HIS A 127 -3.42 23.76 -3.17
N LYS A 128 -3.61 24.89 -2.48
CA LYS A 128 -3.69 26.22 -3.08
C LYS A 128 -2.29 26.83 -3.17
N LEU A 129 -1.85 27.15 -4.37
CA LEU A 129 -0.58 27.84 -4.61
C LEU A 129 -0.74 29.35 -4.45
N SER A 130 0.38 30.05 -4.30
CA SER A 130 0.42 31.51 -4.14
C SER A 130 -0.10 32.29 -5.35
N ASP A 131 -0.10 31.68 -6.53
CA ASP A 131 -0.64 32.24 -7.78
C ASP A 131 -2.16 32.01 -7.93
N GLY A 132 -2.82 31.41 -6.93
CA GLY A 132 -4.23 31.06 -6.96
C GLY A 132 -4.54 29.73 -7.65
N THR A 133 -3.53 29.01 -8.15
CA THR A 133 -3.72 27.69 -8.74
C THR A 133 -4.13 26.69 -7.68
N ILE A 134 -5.21 25.95 -7.94
CA ILE A 134 -5.69 24.88 -7.09
C ILE A 134 -5.21 23.53 -7.65
N ARG A 135 -4.52 22.74 -6.82
CA ARG A 135 -4.11 21.37 -7.15
C ARG A 135 -4.87 20.39 -6.28
N VAL A 136 -5.59 19.47 -6.92
CA VAL A 136 -6.36 18.40 -6.28
C VAL A 136 -6.03 17.10 -7.00
N GLN A 137 -5.96 15.99 -6.29
CA GLN A 137 -5.89 14.65 -6.88
C GLN A 137 -7.30 14.12 -7.04
N GLN A 138 -7.80 14.09 -8.28
CA GLN A 138 -9.18 13.69 -8.56
C GLN A 138 -9.35 12.20 -8.73
N ILE A 139 -8.27 11.42 -8.89
CA ILE A 139 -8.35 9.97 -8.94
C ILE A 139 -7.28 9.40 -8.02
N GLU A 140 -7.68 8.51 -7.14
CA GLU A 140 -6.79 7.62 -6.42
C GLU A 140 -7.18 6.16 -6.75
N ILE A 141 -6.19 5.33 -7.03
CA ILE A 141 -6.37 3.92 -7.30
C ILE A 141 -5.48 3.15 -6.35
N GLU A 142 -6.10 2.36 -5.48
CA GLU A 142 -5.41 1.41 -4.62
C GLU A 142 -5.53 0.02 -5.24
N LEU A 143 -4.39 -0.65 -5.45
CA LEU A 143 -4.34 -2.04 -5.86
C LEU A 143 -3.82 -2.89 -4.71
N SER A 144 -4.52 -3.96 -4.40
CA SER A 144 -4.14 -4.90 -3.34
C SER A 144 -4.39 -6.35 -3.78
N PRO A 145 -3.65 -7.32 -3.22
CA PRO A 145 -3.93 -8.73 -3.47
C PRO A 145 -5.19 -9.17 -2.71
N ILE A 146 -6.03 -9.98 -3.35
CA ILE A 146 -7.10 -10.71 -2.66
C ILE A 146 -6.46 -11.94 -2.01
N CYS A 147 -6.17 -11.82 -0.72
CA CYS A 147 -5.51 -12.84 0.07
C CYS A 147 -6.41 -14.05 0.30
N LYS A 148 -5.84 -15.26 0.14
CA LYS A 148 -6.49 -16.50 0.58
C LYS A 148 -6.48 -16.53 2.10
N GLU A 149 -7.57 -16.99 2.72
CA GLU A 149 -7.63 -17.19 4.19
C GLU A 149 -7.36 -15.92 5.03
N GLY A 150 -7.44 -14.73 4.40
CA GLY A 150 -7.28 -13.43 5.06
C GLY A 150 -5.83 -12.92 5.19
N SER A 151 -4.82 -13.67 4.75
CA SER A 151 -3.41 -13.25 4.84
C SER A 151 -2.62 -13.46 3.54
N CYS A 152 -1.74 -12.52 3.24
CA CYS A 152 -0.78 -12.59 2.14
C CYS A 152 0.68 -12.72 2.64
N GLU A 153 0.91 -13.00 3.93
CA GLU A 153 2.26 -13.10 4.50
C GLU A 153 3.16 -14.11 3.78
N TRP A 154 2.56 -15.19 3.26
CA TRP A 154 3.27 -16.20 2.47
C TRP A 154 3.96 -15.64 1.21
N MET A 155 3.53 -14.47 0.72
CA MET A 155 4.14 -13.80 -0.43
C MET A 155 5.41 -13.02 -0.06
N CYS A 156 5.63 -12.75 1.23
CA CYS A 156 6.68 -11.82 1.67
C CYS A 156 8.09 -12.29 1.33
N ASP A 157 8.27 -13.60 1.26
CA ASP A 157 9.54 -14.23 0.89
C ASP A 157 9.57 -14.70 -0.58
N ASP A 158 8.60 -14.29 -1.41
CA ASP A 158 8.56 -14.71 -2.81
C ASP A 158 9.60 -13.95 -3.65
N PRO A 159 10.57 -14.65 -4.28
CA PRO A 159 11.63 -14.02 -5.04
C PRO A 159 11.17 -13.19 -6.24
N ARG A 160 9.94 -13.42 -6.75
CA ARG A 160 9.35 -12.64 -7.84
C ARG A 160 9.04 -11.20 -7.43
N LEU A 161 8.95 -10.93 -6.13
CA LEU A 161 8.63 -9.62 -5.57
C LEU A 161 9.86 -8.78 -5.26
N TRP A 162 11.03 -9.42 -5.20
CA TRP A 162 12.31 -8.74 -5.03
C TRP A 162 12.88 -8.29 -6.37
N PRO A 163 13.51 -7.10 -6.43
CA PRO A 163 14.27 -6.69 -7.60
C PRO A 163 15.39 -7.72 -7.87
N PRO A 164 15.72 -8.03 -9.14
CA PRO A 164 16.90 -8.83 -9.43
C PRO A 164 18.14 -8.12 -8.86
N GLY A 165 18.77 -8.74 -7.86
CA GLY A 165 20.02 -8.28 -7.24
C GLY A 165 19.94 -7.86 -5.77
N THR A 166 18.79 -7.90 -5.10
CA THR A 166 18.77 -7.78 -3.63
C THR A 166 19.15 -9.13 -3.01
N PRO A 167 20.23 -9.20 -2.19
CA PRO A 167 20.53 -10.39 -1.42
C PRO A 167 19.33 -10.73 -0.55
N ILE A 168 18.90 -11.99 -0.62
CA ILE A 168 18.01 -12.56 0.39
C ILE A 168 18.93 -12.83 1.58
N ASP A 169 18.94 -11.94 2.56
CA ASP A 169 19.69 -12.21 3.79
C ASP A 169 18.99 -13.34 4.55
N PRO A 170 19.71 -14.44 4.88
CA PRO A 170 19.17 -15.65 5.48
C PRO A 170 18.80 -15.52 6.96
#